data_AF-A0A9P6END5-F1
#
_entry.id   AF-A0A9P6END5-F1
#
_cell.length_a   1.000
_cell.length_b   1.000
_cell.length_c   1.000
_cell.angle_alpha   90.00
_cell.angle_beta   90.00
_cell.angle_gamma   90.00
#
_symmetry.space_group_name_H-M   'P 1'
#
loop_
_entity.id
_entity.type
_entity.pdbx_description
1 polymer ?
#
loop_
_entity_poly.entity_id
_entity_poly.type
_entity_poly.pdbx_seq_one_letter_code
_entity_poly.pdbx_strand_id
1 'polypeptide(L)'
;MDSVKPPPAVTHSLRWTEFVFSSRAVTEELLSPERESGNLTDHDYHQAVEFLSSAPLLKFRPLLASLLFGSTAVIGLRLRKPKWSHWHSAGVISTMAVTGYFLGSFQKLSAHVRYLHSLQDPAGYAEAIRNIETRIGITNGQTRGPSISLIEKPQARSTDDSEPPEAKPLILPGSAATSEAPKPQTQKALGKWEQIRKNNNNSAHVSSWDALRQKHEKEAVKISPKNQPTLPVEDKFKGSQPPVPMLDSASEAHEAVDIDRYAASTDRYSK
;
A
#
# COMPACT_ATOMS: atom_id res chain seq x y z
N MET A 1 -38.73 -1.15 15.95
CA MET A 1 -38.12 -2.02 14.93
C MET A 1 -36.89 -1.30 14.44
N ASP A 2 -35.74 -1.60 15.03
CA ASP A 2 -34.49 -0.97 14.65
C ASP A 2 -34.06 -1.57 13.30
N SER A 3 -33.89 -0.72 12.29
CA SER A 3 -33.36 -1.15 11.00
C SER A 3 -31.96 -1.71 11.21
N VAL A 4 -31.82 -3.04 11.09
CA VAL A 4 -30.52 -3.70 11.05
C VAL A 4 -29.75 -3.12 9.87
N LYS A 5 -28.75 -2.29 10.15
CA LYS A 5 -27.88 -1.72 9.14
C LYS A 5 -27.15 -2.90 8.46
N PRO A 6 -27.22 -3.05 7.13
CA PRO A 6 -26.52 -4.14 6.46
C PRO A 6 -25.02 -4.01 6.76
N PRO A 7 -24.30 -5.14 6.91
CA PRO A 7 -22.86 -5.11 7.12
C PRO A 7 -22.20 -4.30 5.99
N PRO A 8 -21.17 -3.51 6.30
CA PRO A 8 -20.50 -2.69 5.30
C PRO A 8 -19.91 -3.59 4.23
N ALA A 9 -20.36 -3.42 2.98
CA ALA A 9 -19.82 -4.18 1.86
C ALA A 9 -18.32 -3.88 1.71
N VAL A 10 -17.53 -4.95 1.64
CA VAL A 10 -16.08 -4.87 1.39
C VAL A 10 -15.91 -4.28 0.01
N THR A 11 -15.44 -3.05 -0.07
CA THR A 11 -15.27 -2.31 -1.31
C THR A 11 -13.80 -1.89 -1.39
N HIS A 12 -13.03 -2.54 -2.27
CA HIS A 12 -11.65 -2.13 -2.54
C HIS A 12 -11.44 -1.90 -4.03
N SER A 13 -10.52 -1.01 -4.36
CA SER A 13 -10.19 -0.66 -5.74
C SER A 13 -9.09 -1.58 -6.27
N LEU A 14 -9.39 -2.33 -7.34
CA LEU A 14 -8.43 -3.22 -8.00
C LEU A 14 -7.18 -2.49 -8.51
N ARG A 15 -7.39 -1.25 -9.01
CA ARG A 15 -6.29 -0.44 -9.53
C ARG A 15 -5.35 0.00 -8.41
N TRP A 16 -5.91 0.28 -7.24
CA TRP A 16 -5.14 0.68 -6.06
C TRP A 16 -4.34 -0.50 -5.51
N THR A 17 -4.98 -1.66 -5.31
CA THR A 17 -4.29 -2.85 -4.80
C THR A 17 -3.10 -3.21 -5.68
N GLU A 18 -3.27 -3.20 -7.00
CA GLU A 18 -2.19 -3.45 -7.95
C GLU A 18 -1.03 -2.45 -7.87
N PHE A 19 -1.30 -1.20 -7.52
CA PHE A 19 -0.28 -0.17 -7.41
C PHE A 19 0.49 -0.29 -6.08
N VAL A 20 -0.24 -0.47 -4.98
CA VAL A 20 0.34 -0.57 -3.64
C VAL A 20 1.10 -1.88 -3.45
N PHE A 21 0.50 -3.00 -3.84
CA PHE A 21 1.10 -4.34 -3.71
C PHE A 21 1.95 -4.70 -4.93
N SER A 22 2.96 -3.86 -5.19
CA SER A 22 3.79 -3.98 -6.39
C SER A 22 4.77 -5.16 -6.37
N SER A 23 5.19 -5.57 -5.18
CA SER A 23 6.18 -6.63 -4.97
C SER A 23 5.87 -7.42 -3.71
N ARG A 24 6.40 -8.65 -3.62
CA ARG A 24 6.21 -9.51 -2.45
C ARG A 24 6.68 -8.88 -1.15
N ALA A 25 7.86 -8.26 -1.15
CA ALA A 25 8.43 -7.63 0.04
C ALA A 25 7.52 -6.49 0.56
N VAL A 26 7.02 -5.63 -0.34
CA VAL A 26 6.09 -4.55 0.02
C VAL A 26 4.77 -5.11 0.53
N THR A 27 4.27 -6.19 -0.09
CA THR A 27 3.03 -6.85 0.37
C THR A 27 3.18 -7.45 1.76
N GLU A 28 4.28 -8.14 2.04
CA GLU A 28 4.58 -8.68 3.37
C GLU A 28 4.74 -7.56 4.39
N GLU A 29 5.48 -6.49 4.06
CA GLU A 29 5.67 -5.32 4.93
C GLU A 29 4.34 -4.62 5.30
N LEU A 30 3.41 -4.51 4.36
CA LEU A 30 2.11 -3.87 4.59
C LEU A 30 1.13 -4.78 5.32
N LEU A 31 1.15 -6.08 5.06
CA LEU A 31 0.21 -7.04 5.66
C LEU A 31 0.70 -7.61 6.99
N SER A 32 2.00 -7.65 7.27
CA SER A 32 2.52 -8.26 8.50
C SER A 32 1.98 -7.61 9.78
N PRO A 33 1.82 -6.27 9.88
CA PRO A 33 1.25 -5.66 11.08
C PRO A 33 -0.22 -6.02 11.26
N GLU A 34 -0.96 -6.23 10.17
CA GLU A 34 -2.38 -6.59 10.23
C GLU A 34 -2.57 -8.05 10.67
N ARG A 35 -1.67 -8.95 10.26
CA ARG A 35 -1.60 -10.32 10.80
C ARG A 35 -1.28 -10.31 12.30
N GLU A 36 -0.28 -9.54 12.73
CA GLU A 36 0.11 -9.44 14.15
C GLU A 36 -1.00 -8.84 15.02
N SER A 37 -1.82 -7.95 14.46
CA SER A 37 -2.99 -7.39 15.14
C SER A 37 -4.19 -8.34 15.24
N GLY A 38 -4.15 -9.49 14.56
CA GLY A 38 -5.25 -10.45 14.52
C GLY A 38 -6.35 -10.12 13.51
N ASN A 39 -6.17 -9.10 12.66
CA ASN A 39 -7.12 -8.77 11.58
C ASN A 39 -7.04 -9.76 10.42
N LEU A 40 -5.87 -10.36 10.20
CA LEU A 40 -5.68 -11.45 9.23
C LEU A 40 -5.36 -12.76 9.94
N THR A 41 -6.01 -13.84 9.48
CA THR A 41 -5.57 -15.20 9.80
C THR A 41 -4.23 -15.50 9.11
N ASP A 42 -3.44 -16.43 9.66
CA ASP A 42 -2.19 -16.88 9.02
C ASP A 42 -2.44 -17.41 7.60
N HIS A 43 -3.57 -18.11 7.41
CA HIS A 43 -3.98 -18.64 6.12
C HIS A 43 -4.22 -17.54 5.08
N ASP A 44 -5.03 -16.54 5.46
CA ASP A 44 -5.38 -15.40 4.60
C ASP A 44 -4.15 -14.55 4.28
N TYR A 45 -3.21 -14.44 5.23
CA TYR A 45 -1.95 -13.73 5.03
C TYR A 45 -1.13 -14.38 3.93
N HIS A 46 -0.93 -15.69 3.99
CA HIS A 46 -0.17 -16.40 2.97
C HIS A 46 -0.84 -16.33 1.59
N GLN A 47 -2.16 -16.52 1.53
CA GLN A 47 -2.89 -16.37 0.27
C GLN A 47 -2.80 -14.95 -0.30
N ALA A 48 -2.94 -13.92 0.56
CA ALA A 48 -2.85 -12.52 0.15
C ALA A 48 -1.46 -12.18 -0.40
N VAL A 49 -0.41 -12.62 0.29
CA VAL A 49 0.97 -12.42 -0.16
C VAL A 49 1.20 -13.08 -1.51
N GLU A 50 0.79 -14.34 -1.69
CA GLU A 50 0.95 -15.06 -2.96
C GLU A 50 0.17 -14.39 -4.10
N PHE A 51 -1.11 -14.09 -3.87
CA PHE A 51 -1.98 -13.50 -4.88
C PHE A 51 -1.55 -12.08 -5.26
N LEU A 52 -1.38 -11.20 -4.27
CA LEU A 52 -1.07 -9.78 -4.52
C LEU A 52 0.35 -9.59 -5.05
N SER A 53 1.33 -10.40 -4.62
CA SER A 53 2.68 -10.30 -5.17
C SER A 53 2.78 -10.79 -6.62
N SER A 54 1.85 -11.64 -7.08
CA SER A 54 1.74 -12.07 -8.47
C SER A 54 1.13 -11.00 -9.40
N ALA A 55 0.72 -9.85 -8.85
CA ALA A 55 0.09 -8.75 -9.58
C ALA A 55 0.85 -8.28 -10.84
N PRO A 56 2.19 -8.20 -10.88
CA PRO A 56 2.90 -7.76 -12.08
C PRO A 56 2.55 -8.59 -13.33
N LEU A 57 2.44 -9.92 -13.20
CA LEU A 57 2.06 -10.79 -14.31
C LEU A 57 0.58 -10.64 -14.68
N LEU A 58 -0.29 -10.42 -13.68
CA LEU A 58 -1.72 -10.18 -13.90
C LEU A 58 -2.01 -8.86 -14.61
N LYS A 59 -1.17 -7.83 -14.41
CA LYS A 59 -1.30 -6.51 -15.07
C LYS A 59 -1.21 -6.62 -16.58
N PHE A 60 -0.33 -7.47 -17.10
CA PHE A 60 -0.10 -7.61 -18.54
C PHE A 60 -1.06 -8.58 -19.24
N ARG A 61 -1.87 -9.36 -18.50
CA ARG A 61 -2.78 -10.36 -19.10
C ARG A 61 -3.74 -9.78 -20.16
N PRO A 62 -4.44 -8.66 -19.94
CA PRO A 62 -5.32 -8.07 -20.96
C PRO A 62 -4.57 -7.65 -22.23
N LEU A 63 -3.35 -7.12 -22.07
CA LEU A 63 -2.50 -6.71 -23.20
C LEU A 63 -1.99 -7.92 -23.98
N LEU A 64 -1.51 -8.96 -23.29
CA LEU A 64 -1.07 -10.19 -23.93
C LEU A 64 -2.22 -10.90 -24.66
N ALA A 65 -3.41 -10.95 -24.06
CA ALA A 65 -4.61 -11.49 -24.70
C ALA A 65 -5.00 -10.68 -25.93
N SER A 66 -4.98 -9.35 -25.85
CA SER A 66 -5.22 -8.46 -27.00
C SER A 66 -4.23 -8.72 -28.15
N LEU A 67 -2.93 -8.83 -27.85
CA LEU A 67 -1.90 -9.14 -28.85
C LEU A 67 -2.09 -10.52 -29.47
N LEU A 68 -2.43 -11.52 -28.67
CA LEU A 68 -2.66 -12.89 -29.15
C LEU A 68 -3.88 -12.97 -30.08
N PHE A 69 -5.00 -12.35 -29.71
CA PHE A 69 -6.20 -12.34 -30.56
C PHE A 69 -6.00 -11.49 -31.83
N GLY A 70 -5.38 -10.32 -31.69
CA GLY A 70 -5.06 -9.45 -32.83
C GLY A 70 -4.11 -10.10 -33.82
N SER A 71 -3.04 -10.76 -33.35
CA SER A 71 -2.11 -11.50 -34.21
C SER A 71 -2.77 -12.70 -34.90
N THR A 72 -3.63 -13.43 -34.18
CA THR A 72 -4.42 -14.53 -34.77
C THR A 72 -5.31 -14.05 -35.91
N ALA A 73 -5.94 -12.87 -35.76
CA ALA A 73 -6.71 -12.25 -36.84
C ALA A 73 -5.84 -11.89 -38.05
N VAL A 74 -4.64 -11.31 -37.83
CA VAL A 74 -3.69 -11.00 -38.91
C VAL A 74 -3.26 -12.26 -39.67
N ILE A 75 -2.90 -13.33 -38.95
CA ILE A 75 -2.51 -14.61 -39.56
C ILE A 75 -3.67 -15.19 -40.36
N GLY A 76 -4.88 -15.23 -39.79
CA GLY A 76 -6.08 -15.74 -40.48
C GLY A 76 -6.41 -14.97 -41.76
N LEU A 77 -6.30 -13.64 -41.74
CA LEU A 77 -6.51 -12.80 -42.93
C LEU A 77 -5.42 -13.04 -43.99
N ARG A 78 -4.16 -13.23 -43.60
CA ARG A 78 -3.06 -13.54 -44.53
C ARG A 78 -3.26 -14.90 -45.22
N LEU A 79 -3.75 -15.90 -44.50
CA LEU A 79 -3.98 -17.24 -45.05
C LEU A 79 -5.19 -17.27 -46.00
N ARG A 80 -6.26 -16.52 -45.71
CA ARG A 80 -7.48 -16.49 -46.54
C ARG A 80 -7.43 -15.53 -47.72
N LYS A 81 -6.53 -14.53 -47.70
CA LYS A 81 -6.40 -13.48 -48.72
C LYS A 81 -7.75 -12.88 -49.17
N PRO A 82 -8.60 -12.41 -48.24
CA PRO A 82 -9.88 -11.83 -48.61
C PRO A 82 -9.66 -10.57 -49.47
N LYS A 83 -10.48 -10.37 -50.50
CA LYS A 83 -10.48 -9.16 -51.35
C LYS A 83 -11.11 -7.96 -50.62
N TRP A 84 -10.73 -7.73 -49.37
CA TRP A 84 -11.25 -6.67 -48.53
C TRP A 84 -10.39 -5.42 -48.64
N SER A 85 -11.03 -4.26 -48.59
CA SER A 85 -10.33 -2.99 -48.43
C SER A 85 -9.55 -2.99 -47.11
N HIS A 86 -8.39 -2.31 -47.08
CA HIS A 86 -7.53 -2.23 -45.90
C HIS A 86 -8.28 -1.79 -44.63
N TRP A 87 -9.28 -0.92 -44.76
CA TRP A 87 -10.13 -0.47 -43.66
C TRP A 87 -10.98 -1.58 -43.03
N HIS A 88 -11.48 -2.52 -43.83
CA HIS A 88 -12.25 -3.66 -43.31
C HIS A 88 -11.33 -4.61 -42.54
N SER A 89 -10.16 -4.90 -43.08
CA SER A 89 -9.14 -5.71 -42.41
C SER A 89 -8.69 -5.08 -41.10
N ALA A 90 -8.43 -3.77 -41.09
CA ALA A 90 -8.09 -3.03 -39.88
C ALA A 90 -9.21 -3.11 -38.84
N GLY A 91 -10.47 -2.90 -39.25
CA GLY A 91 -11.63 -3.01 -38.34
C GLY A 91 -11.75 -4.39 -37.69
N VAL A 92 -11.52 -5.46 -38.44
CA VAL A 92 -11.55 -6.85 -37.91
C VAL A 92 -10.41 -7.09 -36.92
N ILE A 93 -9.19 -6.66 -37.25
CA ILE A 93 -8.04 -6.80 -36.34
C ILE A 93 -8.28 -6.03 -35.05
N SER A 94 -8.74 -4.77 -35.13
CA SER A 94 -9.06 -3.95 -33.98
C SER A 94 -10.16 -4.58 -33.12
N THR A 95 -11.23 -5.09 -33.73
CA THR A 95 -12.34 -5.74 -33.01
C THR A 95 -11.85 -6.99 -32.26
N MET A 96 -11.01 -7.80 -32.90
CA MET A 96 -10.42 -8.99 -32.27
C MET A 96 -9.47 -8.63 -31.12
N ALA A 97 -8.65 -7.59 -31.28
CA ALA A 97 -7.77 -7.10 -30.21
C ALA A 97 -8.58 -6.60 -29.00
N VAL A 98 -9.61 -5.78 -29.22
CA VAL A 98 -10.52 -5.30 -28.18
C VAL A 98 -11.21 -6.47 -27.47
N THR A 99 -11.66 -7.47 -28.23
CA THR A 99 -12.27 -8.69 -27.67
C THR A 99 -11.29 -9.44 -26.77
N GLY A 100 -10.04 -9.61 -27.22
CA GLY A 100 -8.97 -10.22 -26.42
C GLY A 100 -8.69 -9.45 -25.13
N TYR A 101 -8.68 -8.11 -25.19
CA TYR A 101 -8.52 -7.26 -24.01
C TYR A 101 -9.65 -7.46 -22.98
N PHE A 102 -10.92 -7.48 -23.42
CA PHE A 102 -12.05 -7.72 -22.53
C PHE A 102 -11.99 -9.11 -21.89
N LEU A 103 -11.65 -10.14 -22.67
CA LEU A 103 -11.52 -11.50 -22.14
C LEU A 103 -10.41 -11.61 -21.10
N GLY A 104 -9.25 -10.99 -21.35
CA GLY A 104 -8.15 -10.94 -20.39
C GLY A 104 -8.52 -10.17 -19.12
N SER A 105 -9.27 -9.07 -19.26
CA SER A 105 -9.81 -8.31 -18.11
C SER A 105 -10.79 -9.14 -17.29
N PHE A 106 -11.66 -9.93 -17.94
CA PHE A 106 -12.60 -10.81 -17.26
C PHE A 106 -11.90 -11.95 -16.51
N GLN A 107 -10.87 -12.56 -17.10
CA GLN A 107 -10.06 -13.57 -16.41
C GLN A 107 -9.36 -13.00 -15.17
N LYS A 108 -8.86 -11.77 -15.25
CA LYS A 108 -8.27 -11.07 -14.11
C LYS A 108 -9.27 -10.80 -12.99
N LEU A 109 -10.49 -10.38 -13.35
CA LEU A 109 -11.59 -10.20 -12.40
C LEU A 109 -12.00 -11.54 -11.76
N SER A 110 -12.14 -12.59 -12.57
CA SER A 110 -12.47 -13.93 -12.09
C SER A 110 -11.41 -14.47 -11.12
N ALA A 111 -10.13 -14.20 -11.37
CA ALA A 111 -9.06 -14.57 -10.45
C ALA A 111 -9.16 -13.84 -9.10
N HIS A 112 -9.50 -12.55 -9.10
CA HIS A 112 -9.76 -11.79 -7.87
C HIS A 112 -10.98 -12.34 -7.12
N VAL A 113 -12.08 -12.61 -7.83
CA VAL A 113 -13.28 -13.19 -7.21
C VAL A 113 -12.97 -14.56 -6.59
N ARG A 114 -12.22 -15.41 -7.30
CA ARG A 114 -11.80 -16.71 -6.78
C ARG A 114 -10.91 -16.58 -5.54
N TYR A 115 -9.97 -15.64 -5.55
CA TYR A 115 -9.12 -15.34 -4.41
C TYR A 115 -9.94 -14.87 -3.20
N LEU A 116 -10.89 -13.95 -3.39
CA LEU A 116 -11.75 -13.49 -2.29
C LEU A 116 -12.61 -14.63 -1.72
N HIS A 117 -13.03 -15.57 -2.56
CA HIS A 117 -13.76 -16.77 -2.11
C HIS A 117 -12.87 -17.83 -1.43
N SER A 118 -11.55 -17.77 -1.59
CA SER A 118 -10.62 -18.69 -0.93
C SER A 118 -10.15 -18.22 0.44
N LEU A 119 -10.49 -16.97 0.82
CA LEU A 119 -10.21 -16.42 2.15
C LEU A 119 -11.10 -17.08 3.21
N GLN A 120 -10.53 -17.31 4.39
CA GLN A 120 -11.20 -17.85 5.56
C GLN A 120 -11.99 -16.76 6.31
N ASP A 121 -11.41 -15.56 6.48
CA ASP A 121 -12.08 -14.39 7.06
C ASP A 121 -12.05 -13.20 6.07
N PRO A 122 -12.99 -13.14 5.11
CA PRO A 122 -13.04 -12.03 4.15
C PRO A 122 -13.32 -10.68 4.82
N ALA A 123 -14.00 -10.67 5.96
CA ALA A 123 -14.26 -9.46 6.74
C ALA A 123 -12.98 -8.93 7.41
N GLY A 124 -12.19 -9.81 8.03
CA GLY A 124 -10.89 -9.48 8.60
C GLY A 124 -9.91 -8.94 7.55
N TYR A 125 -9.86 -9.57 6.38
CA TYR A 125 -9.07 -9.09 5.24
C TYR A 125 -9.49 -7.66 4.80
N ALA A 126 -10.79 -7.39 4.73
CA ALA A 126 -11.29 -6.07 4.37
C ALA A 126 -10.90 -4.97 5.37
N GLU A 127 -10.94 -5.29 6.66
CA GLU A 127 -10.51 -4.39 7.72
C GLU A 127 -9.02 -4.09 7.62
N ALA A 128 -8.20 -5.11 7.38
CA ALA A 128 -6.77 -4.94 7.15
C ALA A 128 -6.46 -4.06 5.94
N ILE A 129 -7.14 -4.25 4.81
CA ILE A 129 -6.97 -3.40 3.62
C ILE A 129 -7.34 -1.95 3.94
N ARG A 130 -8.42 -1.70 4.69
CA ARG A 130 -8.81 -0.36 5.13
C ARG A 130 -7.76 0.27 6.06
N ASN A 131 -7.20 -0.51 6.98
CA ASN A 131 -6.12 -0.06 7.85
C ASN A 131 -4.88 0.32 7.03
N ILE A 132 -4.57 -0.42 5.96
CA ILE A 132 -3.48 -0.09 5.04
C ILE A 132 -3.79 1.19 4.24
N GLU A 133 -5.00 1.33 3.69
CA GLU A 133 -5.43 2.53 2.97
C GLU A 133 -5.30 3.79 3.85
N THR A 134 -5.74 3.70 5.11
CA THR A 134 -5.64 4.80 6.08
C THR A 134 -4.19 5.10 6.46
N ARG A 135 -3.33 4.09 6.65
CA ARG A 135 -1.89 4.29 6.93
C ARG A 135 -1.15 4.95 5.76
N ILE A 136 -1.48 4.61 4.53
CA ILE A 136 -0.88 5.21 3.31
C ILE A 136 -1.44 6.62 3.06
N GLY A 137 -2.50 7.03 3.75
CA GLY A 137 -3.10 8.35 3.64
C GLY A 137 -3.98 8.53 2.40
N ILE A 138 -4.42 7.44 1.79
CA ILE A 138 -5.35 7.48 0.66
C ILE A 138 -6.74 7.60 1.24
N THR A 139 -7.18 8.85 1.44
CA THR A 139 -8.51 9.15 1.96
C THR A 139 -9.59 8.66 0.98
N ASN A 140 -10.69 8.13 1.55
CA ASN A 140 -11.79 7.34 0.97
C ASN A 140 -12.50 7.87 -0.31
N GLY A 141 -11.99 8.90 -0.99
CA GLY A 141 -12.59 9.46 -2.21
C GLY A 141 -11.70 9.43 -3.45
N GLN A 142 -10.42 9.07 -3.35
CA GLN A 142 -9.47 9.26 -4.46
C GLN A 142 -9.24 8.01 -5.32
N THR A 143 -9.68 6.84 -4.87
CA THR A 143 -9.65 5.60 -5.65
C THR A 143 -10.82 5.53 -6.63
N ARG A 144 -10.86 6.48 -7.59
CA ARG A 144 -11.77 6.45 -8.74
C ARG A 144 -11.41 5.27 -9.66
N GLY A 145 -11.96 4.11 -9.37
CA GLY A 145 -11.83 2.91 -10.18
C GLY A 145 -13.00 1.96 -9.96
N PRO A 146 -13.18 0.96 -10.82
CA PRO A 146 -14.13 -0.11 -10.59
C PRO A 146 -13.77 -0.79 -9.27
N SER A 147 -14.69 -0.71 -8.31
CA SER A 147 -14.58 -1.39 -7.04
C SER A 147 -15.41 -2.68 -7.07
N ILE A 148 -14.87 -3.73 -6.45
CA ILE A 148 -15.63 -4.96 -6.23
C ILE A 148 -16.24 -4.85 -4.84
N SER A 149 -17.58 -4.85 -4.78
CA SER A 149 -18.31 -5.00 -3.53
C SER A 149 -18.62 -6.49 -3.32
N LEU A 150 -17.94 -7.14 -2.37
CA LEU A 150 -18.36 -8.47 -1.95
C LEU A 150 -19.57 -8.31 -1.05
N ILE A 151 -20.75 -8.71 -1.55
CA ILE A 151 -21.95 -8.80 -0.73
C ILE A 151 -21.82 -10.09 0.06
N GLU A 152 -21.15 -10.01 1.20
CA GLU A 152 -21.11 -11.10 2.14
C GLU A 152 -22.55 -11.34 2.62
N LYS A 153 -23.10 -12.52 2.32
CA LYS A 153 -24.33 -12.94 2.99
C LYS A 153 -23.96 -12.97 4.46
N PRO A 154 -24.73 -12.33 5.36
CA PRO A 154 -24.46 -12.40 6.79
C PRO A 154 -24.56 -13.88 7.19
N GLN A 155 -23.43 -14.59 7.17
CA GLN A 155 -23.27 -15.73 8.02
C GLN A 155 -23.42 -15.12 9.39
N ALA A 156 -24.50 -15.48 10.06
CA ALA A 156 -24.61 -15.25 11.48
C ALA A 156 -23.33 -15.85 12.05
N ARG A 157 -22.34 -14.99 12.34
CA ARG A 157 -21.28 -15.31 13.29
C ARG A 157 -22.12 -15.78 14.46
N SER A 158 -22.13 -17.10 14.67
CA SER A 158 -22.69 -17.66 15.87
C SER A 158 -21.91 -16.94 16.95
N THR A 159 -22.54 -15.90 17.47
CA THR A 159 -22.32 -15.37 18.80
C THR A 159 -22.83 -16.50 19.67
N ASP A 160 -22.14 -17.63 19.58
CA ASP A 160 -22.23 -18.71 20.54
C ASP A 160 -21.74 -18.03 21.79
N ASP A 161 -22.68 -17.90 22.73
CA ASP A 161 -22.66 -17.21 23.99
C ASP A 161 -21.34 -17.42 24.74
N SER A 162 -20.29 -16.76 24.27
CA SER A 162 -19.17 -16.34 25.06
C SER A 162 -19.71 -15.16 25.87
N GLU A 163 -20.50 -15.54 26.88
CA GLU A 163 -20.70 -14.80 28.11
C GLU A 163 -19.49 -13.88 28.28
N PRO A 164 -19.68 -12.54 28.26
CA PRO A 164 -18.56 -11.62 28.41
C PRO A 164 -17.82 -12.09 29.66
N PRO A 165 -16.50 -12.41 29.57
CA PRO A 165 -15.79 -12.96 30.71
C PRO A 165 -16.04 -12.01 31.85
N GLU A 166 -16.85 -12.46 32.81
CA GLU A 166 -17.18 -11.74 34.01
C GLU A 166 -15.84 -11.26 34.51
N ALA A 167 -15.63 -9.94 34.44
CA ALA A 167 -14.36 -9.33 34.73
C ALA A 167 -14.08 -9.64 36.19
N LYS A 168 -13.43 -10.78 36.47
CA LYS A 168 -12.88 -11.09 37.78
C LYS A 168 -12.02 -9.87 38.08
N PRO A 169 -12.38 -9.06 39.09
CA PRO A 169 -11.54 -7.94 39.47
C PRO A 169 -10.16 -8.55 39.75
N LEU A 170 -9.18 -8.12 38.99
CA LEU A 170 -7.80 -8.50 39.21
C LEU A 170 -7.41 -7.86 40.54
N ILE A 171 -7.63 -8.59 41.63
CA ILE A 171 -7.11 -8.26 42.95
C ILE A 171 -5.60 -8.47 42.83
N LEU A 172 -4.91 -7.41 42.41
CA LEU A 172 -3.46 -7.30 42.59
C LEU A 172 -3.20 -7.41 44.10
N PRO A 173 -2.30 -8.31 44.55
CA PRO A 173 -1.89 -8.33 45.95
C PRO A 173 -1.31 -6.96 46.30
N GLY A 174 -1.95 -6.33 47.28
CA GLY A 174 -1.68 -4.97 47.71
C GLY A 174 -0.20 -4.74 48.00
N SER A 175 0.41 -3.85 47.22
CA SER A 175 1.53 -3.08 47.70
C SER A 175 0.94 -2.02 48.63
N ALA A 176 1.08 -2.26 49.93
CA ALA A 176 0.74 -1.29 50.97
C ALA A 176 1.65 -0.06 50.81
N ALA A 177 1.22 0.90 50.01
CA ALA A 177 1.78 2.24 49.98
C ALA A 177 0.79 3.18 50.67
N THR A 178 1.16 3.57 51.87
CA THR A 178 0.64 4.65 52.70
C THR A 178 0.11 5.82 51.87
N SER A 179 -1.22 5.95 51.76
CA SER A 179 -1.86 7.18 51.26
C SER A 179 -2.02 8.15 52.41
N GLU A 180 -1.07 9.08 52.50
CA GLU A 180 -1.22 10.34 53.20
C GLU A 180 -2.23 11.22 52.43
N ALA A 181 -3.21 11.76 53.14
CA ALA A 181 -4.30 12.55 52.57
C ALA A 181 -3.80 13.83 51.88
N PRO A 182 -4.13 14.10 50.59
CA PRO A 182 -3.71 15.32 49.93
C PRO A 182 -4.64 16.48 50.29
N LYS A 183 -4.05 17.54 50.81
CA LYS A 183 -4.69 18.85 51.00
C LYS A 183 -5.20 19.41 49.66
N PRO A 184 -6.33 20.13 49.64
CA PRO A 184 -6.86 20.75 48.43
C PRO A 184 -5.94 21.87 47.97
N GLN A 185 -5.12 21.59 46.95
CA GLN A 185 -4.40 22.63 46.23
C GLN A 185 -5.26 23.12 45.07
N THR A 186 -5.61 24.40 45.11
CA THR A 186 -6.30 25.16 44.07
C THR A 186 -5.51 25.08 42.76
N GLN A 187 -5.84 24.10 41.91
CA GLN A 187 -5.24 23.97 40.59
C GLN A 187 -5.75 25.11 39.70
N LYS A 188 -4.88 26.10 39.46
CA LYS A 188 -5.07 27.06 38.36
C LYS A 188 -5.36 26.25 37.10
N ALA A 189 -6.45 26.58 36.42
CA ALA A 189 -6.84 25.93 35.17
C ALA A 189 -5.66 26.00 34.19
N LEU A 190 -4.97 24.87 34.02
CA LEU A 190 -3.90 24.70 33.03
C LEU A 190 -4.47 25.07 31.66
N GLY A 191 -3.76 25.91 30.92
CA GLY A 191 -4.25 26.41 29.64
C GLY A 191 -4.54 25.26 28.68
N LYS A 192 -5.49 25.43 27.75
CA LYS A 192 -5.79 24.43 26.70
C LYS A 192 -4.52 23.90 26.01
N TRP A 193 -3.51 24.75 25.82
CA TRP A 193 -2.22 24.35 25.27
C TRP A 193 -1.43 23.40 26.15
N GLU A 194 -1.46 23.56 27.48
CA GLU A 194 -0.85 22.62 28.42
C GLU A 194 -1.58 21.28 28.45
N GLN A 195 -2.91 21.29 28.31
CA GLN A 195 -3.68 20.06 28.20
C GLN A 195 -3.36 19.31 26.91
N ILE A 196 -3.22 20.01 25.77
CA ILE A 196 -2.78 19.41 24.49
C ILE A 196 -1.37 18.85 24.62
N ARG A 197 -0.42 19.57 25.24
CA ARG A 197 0.95 19.05 25.44
C ARG A 197 0.96 17.82 26.35
N LYS A 198 0.18 17.82 27.43
CA LYS A 198 0.12 16.68 28.36
C LYS A 198 -0.52 15.45 27.72
N ASN A 199 -1.58 15.63 26.94
CA ASN A 199 -2.15 14.53 26.16
C ASN A 199 -1.18 14.02 25.11
N ASN A 200 -0.57 14.91 24.31
CA ASN A 200 0.35 14.51 23.26
C ASN A 200 1.62 13.82 23.82
N ASN A 201 2.13 14.25 24.97
CA ASN A 201 3.26 13.60 25.63
C ASN A 201 2.91 12.20 26.19
N ASN A 202 1.65 11.97 26.55
CA ASN A 202 1.17 10.67 27.04
C ASN A 202 0.73 9.73 25.90
N SER A 203 0.30 10.26 24.74
CA SER A 203 -0.17 9.48 23.60
C SER A 203 0.85 9.36 22.46
N ALA A 204 1.96 10.11 22.50
CA ALA A 204 3.09 9.88 21.62
C ALA A 204 3.78 8.59 22.04
N HIS A 205 3.31 7.46 21.49
CA HIS A 205 4.12 6.26 21.39
C HIS A 205 5.47 6.68 20.81
N VAL A 206 6.54 6.52 21.59
CA VAL A 206 7.91 6.74 21.13
C VAL A 206 8.05 5.95 19.83
N SER A 207 8.12 6.66 18.70
CA SER A 207 8.22 6.03 17.38
C SER A 207 9.37 5.02 17.43
N SER A 208 9.19 3.83 16.86
CA SER A 208 10.25 2.81 16.80
C SER A 208 11.56 3.38 16.21
N TRP A 209 11.45 4.37 15.33
CA TRP A 209 12.56 5.15 14.80
C TRP A 209 13.27 6.05 15.82
N ASP A 210 12.53 6.67 16.74
CA ASP A 210 13.08 7.53 17.78
C ASP A 210 13.75 6.71 18.90
N ALA A 211 13.21 5.53 19.20
CA ALA A 211 13.85 4.56 20.08
C ALA A 211 15.21 4.10 19.53
N LEU A 212 15.32 3.89 18.21
CA LEU A 212 16.58 3.55 17.55
C LEU A 212 17.60 4.68 17.67
N ARG A 213 17.17 5.93 17.43
CA ARG A 213 18.03 7.12 17.54
C ARG A 213 18.55 7.32 18.97
N GLN A 214 17.67 7.24 19.98
CA GLN A 214 18.06 7.33 21.38
C GLN A 214 19.05 6.23 21.79
N LYS A 215 18.95 5.03 21.20
CA LYS A 215 19.90 3.95 21.46
C LYS A 215 21.28 4.30 20.91
N HIS A 216 21.37 4.80 19.68
CA HIS A 216 22.64 5.24 19.09
C HIS A 216 23.26 6.43 19.82
N GLU A 217 22.46 7.39 20.28
CA GLU A 217 22.95 8.53 21.06
C GLU A 217 23.51 8.11 22.42
N LYS A 218 22.84 7.19 23.13
CA LYS A 218 23.35 6.66 24.41
C LYS A 218 24.63 5.85 24.27
N GLU A 219 24.78 5.12 23.16
CA GLU A 219 26.01 4.38 22.86
C GLU A 219 27.16 5.34 22.51
N ALA A 220 26.89 6.41 21.74
CA ALA A 220 27.90 7.41 21.39
C ALA A 220 28.43 8.18 22.62
N VAL A 221 27.58 8.51 23.59
CA VAL A 221 27.99 9.21 24.82
C VAL A 221 28.84 8.33 25.74
N LYS A 222 28.66 7.00 25.70
CA LYS A 222 29.47 6.06 26.51
C LYS A 222 30.91 5.89 26.00
N ILE A 223 31.21 6.29 24.77
CA ILE A 223 32.52 6.10 24.12
C ILE A 223 33.43 7.34 24.27
N SER A 224 33.12 8.28 25.18
CA SER A 224 34.04 9.37 25.53
C SER A 224 34.76 9.17 26.88
N PRO A 225 35.66 8.18 27.05
CA PRO A 225 36.71 8.28 28.04
C PRO A 225 37.85 9.17 27.51
N LYS A 226 37.85 10.42 27.97
CA LYS A 226 39.03 11.13 28.50
C LYS A 226 40.38 10.69 27.91
N ASN A 227 40.64 11.03 26.66
CA ASN A 227 41.99 11.15 26.12
C ASN A 227 41.94 12.27 25.08
N GLN A 228 42.07 13.52 25.53
CA GLN A 228 42.60 14.58 24.69
C GLN A 228 44.13 14.42 24.72
N PRO A 229 44.77 13.97 23.64
CA PRO A 229 46.18 14.15 23.47
C PRO A 229 46.40 15.62 23.13
N THR A 230 47.18 16.31 23.96
CA THR A 230 47.78 17.59 23.67
C THR A 230 48.49 17.49 22.31
N LEU A 231 48.02 18.21 21.30
CA LEU A 231 48.66 18.27 19.99
C LEU A 231 49.96 19.06 20.09
N PRO A 232 51.12 18.50 19.70
CA PRO A 232 52.26 19.31 19.32
C PRO A 232 52.05 19.84 17.91
N VAL A 233 52.34 21.13 17.77
CA VAL A 233 52.59 21.84 16.52
C VAL A 233 53.81 21.22 15.84
N GLU A 234 53.67 20.68 14.63
CA GLU A 234 54.66 20.67 13.52
C GLU A 234 54.09 19.79 12.39
N ASP A 235 53.81 20.26 11.18
CA ASP A 235 54.65 20.82 10.11
C ASP A 235 54.87 19.77 9.01
N LYS A 236 54.59 20.18 7.77
CA LYS A 236 54.86 19.53 6.47
C LYS A 236 54.61 18.01 6.36
N PHE A 237 53.55 17.65 5.62
CA PHE A 237 53.70 16.55 4.65
C PHE A 237 53.05 16.88 3.31
N LYS A 238 53.92 16.83 2.30
CA LYS A 238 53.73 17.14 0.90
C LYS A 238 53.46 15.82 0.19
N GLY A 239 52.43 15.78 -0.65
CA GLY A 239 52.36 14.85 -1.77
C GLY A 239 51.60 13.55 -1.55
N SER A 240 50.51 13.41 -2.32
CA SER A 240 50.29 12.33 -3.31
C SER A 240 48.79 12.06 -3.43
N GLN A 241 48.14 12.87 -4.24
CA GLN A 241 46.78 12.64 -4.69
C GLN A 241 46.85 11.62 -5.84
N PRO A 242 46.21 10.44 -5.74
CA PRO A 242 46.11 9.54 -6.89
C PRO A 242 45.15 10.13 -7.94
N PRO A 243 45.40 9.89 -9.24
CA PRO A 243 44.63 10.47 -10.33
C PRO A 243 43.19 9.93 -10.33
N VAL A 244 42.24 10.87 -10.34
CA VAL A 244 40.83 10.58 -10.59
C VAL A 244 40.68 10.25 -12.08
N PRO A 245 40.11 9.09 -12.45
CA PRO A 245 39.81 8.81 -13.86
C PRO A 245 38.75 9.79 -14.35
N MET A 246 39.12 10.62 -15.33
CA MET A 246 38.19 11.38 -16.15
C MET A 246 37.31 10.37 -16.90
N LEU A 247 36.04 10.29 -16.50
CA LEU A 247 35.00 9.69 -17.33
C LEU A 247 34.59 10.73 -18.37
N ASP A 248 34.95 10.43 -19.61
CA ASP A 248 34.61 11.20 -20.80
C ASP A 248 33.11 11.51 -20.85
N SER A 249 32.83 12.80 -20.95
CA SER A 249 31.53 13.36 -21.28
C SER A 249 31.19 13.03 -22.74
N ALA A 250 30.56 11.89 -22.97
CA ALA A 250 29.98 11.53 -24.25
C ALA A 250 28.51 12.00 -24.34
N SER A 251 28.35 13.18 -24.96
CA SER A 251 27.22 13.60 -25.79
C SER A 251 25.81 13.10 -25.41
N GLU A 252 25.12 13.88 -24.57
CA GLU A 252 23.66 13.84 -24.47
C GLU A 252 23.09 14.74 -25.58
N ALA A 253 22.72 14.12 -26.71
CA ALA A 253 22.03 14.80 -27.78
C ALA A 253 20.59 15.10 -27.33
N HIS A 254 20.29 16.39 -27.16
CA HIS A 254 18.95 16.91 -26.95
C HIS A 254 18.04 16.56 -28.14
N GLU A 255 17.19 15.55 -27.98
CA GLU A 255 16.02 15.34 -28.83
C GLU A 255 14.89 16.25 -28.30
N ALA A 256 14.82 17.47 -28.85
CA ALA A 256 13.71 18.38 -28.64
C ALA A 256 12.46 17.80 -29.33
N VAL A 257 11.65 17.08 -28.56
CA VAL A 257 10.31 16.66 -28.99
C VAL A 257 9.43 17.92 -29.02
N ASP A 258 9.12 18.33 -30.24
CA ASP A 258 8.21 19.42 -30.60
C ASP A 258 6.76 19.03 -30.24
N ILE A 259 6.28 19.49 -29.08
CA ILE A 259 4.96 19.15 -28.51
C ILE A 259 3.82 20.03 -29.06
N ASP A 260 4.10 21.05 -29.87
CA ASP A 260 3.10 22.06 -30.23
C ASP A 260 2.14 21.69 -31.39
N ARG A 261 2.12 20.42 -31.84
CA ARG A 261 1.34 20.05 -33.04
C ARG A 261 -0.07 19.48 -32.81
N TYR A 262 -0.59 19.40 -31.59
CA TYR A 262 -1.89 18.72 -31.34
C TYR A 262 -3.07 19.60 -30.90
N ALA A 263 -2.96 20.93 -30.94
CA ALA A 263 -4.04 21.82 -30.48
C ALA A 263 -5.11 22.21 -31.53
N ALA A 264 -5.05 21.75 -32.78
CA ALA A 264 -5.84 22.36 -33.87
C ALA A 264 -6.85 21.43 -34.61
N SER A 265 -7.54 20.50 -33.94
CA SER A 265 -8.45 19.56 -34.65
C SER A 265 -9.85 19.29 -34.05
N THR A 266 -10.37 20.11 -33.14
CA THR A 266 -11.71 19.86 -32.56
C THR A 266 -12.86 20.72 -33.07
N ASP A 267 -12.66 21.59 -34.06
CA ASP A 267 -13.68 22.58 -34.46
C ASP A 267 -14.57 22.19 -35.66
N ARG A 268 -14.71 20.90 -35.96
CA ARG A 268 -15.66 20.44 -37.00
C ARG A 268 -16.53 19.32 -36.49
N TYR A 269 -17.58 19.65 -35.73
CA TYR A 269 -18.89 18.98 -35.80
C TYR A 269 -19.91 19.80 -34.99
N SER A 270 -20.38 20.90 -35.60
CA SER A 270 -21.64 21.55 -35.24
C SER A 270 -22.30 22.01 -36.54
N LYS A 271 -23.21 21.18 -37.05
CA LYS A 271 -24.30 21.51 -37.97
C LYS A 271 -25.33 20.40 -37.91
#